data_AF-A0A3S1BSX2-F1
#
_entry.id   AF-A0A3S1BSX2-F1
#
_cell.length_a   1.000
_cell.length_b   1.000
_cell.length_c   1.000
_cell.angle_alpha   90.00
_cell.angle_beta   90.00
_cell.angle_gamma   90.00
#
_symmetry.space_group_name_H-M   'P 1'
#
loop_
_entity.id
_entity.type
_entity.pdbx_description
1 polymer ?
#
loop_
_entity_poly.entity_id
_entity_poly.type
_entity_poly.pdbx_seq_one_letter_code
_entity_poly.pdbx_strand_id
1 'polypeptide(L)' 'MKLHETEEQPMHNDVAVFNREPMANLQYIEGGGPPKKVNLKEMPKWIRYFGYFFAYIVPLLLIGLIILSFFR' A
#
# COMPACT_ATOMS: atom_id res chain seq x y z
N MET A 1 7.40 -49.82 -14.32
CA MET A 1 7.48 -49.03 -15.57
C MET A 1 6.14 -48.35 -15.75
N LYS A 2 6.09 -47.01 -15.66
CA LYS A 2 4.89 -46.20 -15.93
C LYS A 2 5.35 -44.99 -16.75
N LEU A 3 4.56 -44.68 -17.76
CA LEU A 3 4.95 -44.06 -19.02
C LEU A 3 5.19 -42.55 -18.86
N HIS A 4 6.14 -42.04 -19.65
CA HIS A 4 6.27 -40.62 -19.96
C HIS A 4 5.07 -40.20 -20.81
N GLU A 5 4.41 -39.11 -20.45
CA GLU A 5 3.53 -38.39 -21.36
C GLU A 5 4.01 -36.93 -21.39
N THR A 6 4.72 -36.62 -22.46
CA THR A 6 5.02 -35.27 -22.91
C THR A 6 3.80 -34.81 -23.69
N GLU A 7 3.10 -33.80 -23.19
CA GLU A 7 2.12 -33.07 -23.99
C GLU A 7 2.74 -31.78 -24.52
N GLU A 8 2.63 -31.63 -25.83
CA GLU A 8 3.17 -30.55 -26.65
C GLU A 8 2.31 -29.29 -26.49
N GLN A 9 2.95 -28.13 -26.35
CA GLN A 9 2.29 -26.83 -26.25
C GLN A 9 1.72 -26.39 -27.60
N PRO A 10 0.43 -26.00 -27.71
CA PRO A 10 0.03 -25.04 -28.72
C PRO A 10 0.30 -23.63 -28.17
N MET A 11 1.33 -22.99 -28.74
CA MET A 11 1.68 -21.60 -28.53
C MET A 11 0.48 -20.71 -28.89
N HIS A 12 -0.24 -20.21 -27.88
CA HIS A 12 -1.29 -19.20 -28.05
C HIS A 12 -0.92 -17.93 -27.28
N ASN A 13 -0.18 -17.05 -27.96
CA ASN A 13 -0.13 -15.59 -27.77
C ASN A 13 -0.41 -15.01 -26.36
N ASP A 14 0.41 -15.33 -25.36
CA ASP A 14 0.36 -14.68 -24.04
C ASP A 14 1.33 -13.50 -23.92
N VAL A 15 1.00 -12.40 -24.62
CA VAL A 15 1.52 -11.07 -24.29
C VAL A 15 0.49 -10.39 -23.39
N ALA A 16 0.47 -10.72 -22.08
CA ALA A 16 -0.03 -9.83 -21.00
C ALA A 16 -0.36 -10.55 -19.67
N VAL A 17 0.25 -11.66 -19.28
CA VAL A 17 0.09 -12.16 -17.90
C VAL A 17 1.42 -12.64 -17.36
N PHE A 18 2.38 -11.71 -17.28
CA PHE A 18 3.62 -11.95 -16.52
C PHE A 18 3.29 -11.89 -15.02
N ASN A 19 2.72 -12.98 -14.52
CA ASN A 19 3.07 -13.63 -13.26
C ASN A 19 3.22 -12.70 -12.04
N ARG A 20 2.12 -12.11 -11.55
CA ARG A 20 2.06 -11.41 -10.25
C ARG A 20 1.70 -12.33 -9.07
N GLU A 21 1.49 -13.62 -9.30
CA GLU A 21 0.98 -14.52 -8.26
C GLU A 21 2.03 -15.08 -7.27
N PRO A 22 3.28 -15.40 -7.65
CA PRO A 22 4.24 -15.94 -6.68
C PRO A 22 4.77 -14.85 -5.73
N MET A 23 4.91 -13.61 -6.21
CA MET A 23 5.44 -12.49 -5.41
C MET A 23 4.42 -11.94 -4.41
N ALA A 24 3.12 -11.99 -4.74
CA ALA A 24 2.06 -11.56 -3.84
C ALA A 24 1.96 -12.46 -2.60
N ASN A 25 2.11 -13.78 -2.80
CA ASN A 25 2.15 -14.75 -1.70
C ASN A 25 3.40 -14.60 -0.84
N LEU A 26 4.57 -14.36 -1.44
CA LEU A 26 5.81 -14.10 -0.70
C LEU A 26 5.72 -12.83 0.16
N GLN A 27 5.19 -11.73 -0.38
CA GLN A 27 4.95 -10.49 0.39
C GLN A 27 3.95 -10.66 1.53
N TYR A 28 2.96 -11.56 1.38
CA TYR A 28 2.01 -11.85 2.45
C TYR A 28 2.68 -12.54 3.65
N ILE A 29 3.61 -13.47 3.38
CA ILE A 29 4.25 -14.31 4.41
C ILE A 29 5.39 -13.55 5.12
N GLU A 30 6.17 -12.73 4.41
CA GLU A 30 7.31 -12.00 4.97
C GLU A 30 6.97 -10.56 5.40
N GLY A 31 5.98 -9.94 4.76
CA GLY A 31 5.65 -8.51 4.90
C GLY A 31 4.55 -8.18 5.92
N GLY A 32 4.06 -9.17 6.68
CA GLY A 32 3.00 -8.96 7.68
C GLY A 32 1.59 -8.83 7.09
N GLY A 33 1.37 -9.34 5.88
CA GLY A 33 0.07 -9.31 5.20
C GLY A 33 -0.22 -8.00 4.45
N PRO A 34 -1.45 -7.83 3.94
CA PRO A 34 -1.84 -6.63 3.20
C PRO A 34 -1.68 -5.38 4.07
N PRO A 35 -1.39 -4.20 3.48
CA PRO A 35 -1.19 -2.96 4.22
C PRO A 35 -2.38 -2.68 5.14
N LYS A 36 -2.17 -2.87 6.46
CA LYS A 36 -3.20 -2.67 7.48
C LYS A 36 -3.53 -1.18 7.53
N LYS A 37 -4.83 -0.86 7.56
CA LYS A 37 -5.27 0.52 7.81
C LYS A 37 -4.67 0.99 9.13
N VAL A 38 -4.01 2.13 9.06
CA VAL A 38 -3.26 2.68 10.18
C VAL A 38 -4.23 3.22 11.23
N ASN A 39 -4.31 2.56 12.39
CA ASN A 39 -5.13 3.01 13.50
C ASN A 39 -4.29 3.84 14.50
N LEU A 40 -4.42 5.16 14.45
CA LEU A 40 -3.68 6.06 15.35
C LEU A 40 -4.01 5.84 16.84
N LYS A 41 -5.15 5.22 17.16
CA LYS A 41 -5.53 4.93 18.56
C LYS A 41 -4.70 3.79 19.17
N GLU A 42 -4.23 2.87 18.34
CA GLU A 42 -3.41 1.72 18.76
C GLU A 42 -1.92 2.06 18.88
N MET A 43 -1.52 3.28 18.49
CA MET A 43 -0.13 3.70 18.46
C MET A 43 0.40 4.15 19.83
N PRO A 44 1.73 4.03 20.07
CA PRO A 44 2.37 4.64 21.22
C PRO A 44 2.10 6.15 21.28
N LYS A 45 1.97 6.67 22.50
CA LYS A 45 1.51 8.04 22.77
C LYS A 45 2.25 9.09 21.94
N TRP A 46 3.58 8.98 21.81
CA TRP A 46 4.39 9.95 21.06
C TRP A 46 4.10 9.97 19.56
N ILE A 47 3.97 8.80 18.92
CA ILE A 47 3.60 8.72 17.49
C ILE A 47 2.19 9.26 17.28
N ARG A 48 1.29 8.99 18.22
CA ARG A 48 -0.08 9.50 18.17
C ARG A 48 -0.13 11.04 18.20
N TYR A 49 0.66 11.67 19.08
CA TYR A 49 0.76 13.14 19.11
C TYR A 49 1.34 13.71 17.82
N PHE A 50 2.36 13.05 17.26
CA PHE A 50 2.91 13.44 15.97
C PHE A 50 1.85 13.39 14.86
N GLY A 51 1.11 12.28 14.76
CA GLY A 51 0.05 12.14 13.75
C GLY A 51 -1.05 13.20 13.90
N TYR A 52 -1.51 13.46 15.13
CA TYR A 52 -2.51 14.51 15.36
C TYR A 52 -1.97 15.92 15.13
N PHE A 53 -0.70 16.20 15.45
CA PHE A 53 -0.09 17.50 15.16
C PHE A 53 -0.21 17.82 13.68
N PHE A 54 0.20 16.90 12.79
CA PHE A 54 0.09 17.14 11.35
C PHE A 54 -1.37 17.20 10.88
N ALA A 55 -2.24 16.34 11.42
CA ALA A 55 -3.65 16.32 11.04
C ALA A 55 -4.41 17.61 11.39
N TYR A 56 -3.99 18.35 12.43
CA TYR A 56 -4.69 19.57 12.88
C TYR A 56 -3.92 20.86 12.58
N ILE A 57 -2.62 20.91 12.85
CA ILE A 57 -1.83 22.14 12.73
C ILE A 57 -1.61 22.52 11.27
N VAL A 58 -1.33 21.55 10.39
CA VAL A 58 -1.12 21.82 8.96
C VAL A 58 -2.37 22.45 8.31
N PRO A 59 -3.58 21.87 8.42
CA PRO A 59 -4.76 22.51 7.84
C PRO A 59 -5.09 23.83 8.51
N LEU A 60 -4.85 23.98 9.82
CA LEU A 60 -5.06 25.25 10.53
C LEU A 60 -4.15 26.36 9.96
N LEU A 61 -2.86 26.07 9.76
CA LEU A 61 -1.93 27.02 9.14
C LEU A 61 -2.33 27.34 7.70
N LEU A 62 -2.74 26.33 6.93
CA LEU A 62 -3.17 26.51 5.55
C LEU A 62 -4.40 27.44 5.48
N ILE A 63 -5.39 27.25 6.35
CA ILE A 63 -6.55 28.13 6.47
C ILE A 63 -6.12 29.55 6.87
N GLY A 64 -5.22 29.68 7.85
CA GLY A 64 -4.69 30.98 8.26
C GLY A 64 -3.99 31.74 7.13
N LEU A 65 -3.20 31.04 6.31
CA LEU A 65 -2.55 31.61 5.13
C LEU A 65 -3.55 32.04 4.06
N ILE A 66 -4.57 31.21 3.79
CA ILE A 66 -5.65 31.55 2.86
C ILE A 66 -6.36 32.83 3.32
N ILE A 67 -6.72 32.91 4.60
CA ILE A 67 -7.34 34.10 5.19
C ILE A 67 -6.43 35.32 5.01
N LEU A 68 -5.16 35.22 5.41
CA LEU A 68 -4.19 36.31 5.27
C LEU A 68 -4.04 36.77 3.82
N SER A 69 -4.13 35.85 2.87
CA SER A 69 -4.09 36.15 1.44
C SER A 69 -5.27 37.01 0.96
N PHE A 70 -6.44 36.94 1.61
CA PHE A 70 -7.60 37.78 1.27
C PHE A 70 -7.54 39.17 1.89
N PHE A 71 -6.77 39.34 2.98
CA PHE A 71 -6.57 40.62 3.66
C PHE A 71 -5.35 41.40 3.16
N ARG A 72 -4.65 40.86 2.16
CA ARG A 72 -3.57 41.51 1.42
C ARG A 72 -4.11 42.10 0.13
#